data_AF-A0A9W6DEP1-F1
#
_entry.id   AF-A0A9W6DEP1-F1
#
_cell.length_a   1.000
_cell.length_b   1.000
_cell.length_c   1.000
_cell.angle_alpha   90.00
_cell.angle_beta   90.00
_cell.angle_gamma   90.00
#
_symmetry.space_group_name_H-M   'P 1'
#
loop_
_entity.id
_entity.type
_entity.pdbx_description
1 polymer ?
#
loop_
_entity_poly.entity_id
_entity_poly.type
_entity_poly.pdbx_seq_one_letter_code
_entity_poly.pdbx_strand_id
1 'polypeptide(L)' 'MDIRLSIMKVLDEMGIYTTDINLKEDIDLTKYIADSIMFISFVVDLEEKLKIEIPDELLQVKNIVSLNGFANSIELLIK' A
#
# COMPACT_ATOMS: atom_id res chain seq x y z
N MET A 1 -10.90 4.53 9.77
CA MET A 1 -10.39 4.99 8.46
C MET A 1 -10.21 3.76 7.60
N ASP A 2 -10.63 3.78 6.34
CA ASP A 2 -10.42 2.61 5.47
C ASP A 2 -9.00 2.67 4.88
N ILE A 3 -8.11 1.87 5.45
CA ILE A 3 -6.70 1.82 5.05
C ILE A 3 -6.55 1.30 3.62
N ARG A 4 -7.41 0.37 3.19
CA ARG A 4 -7.38 -0.16 1.82
C ARG A 4 -7.69 0.94 0.82
N LEU A 5 -8.73 1.73 1.06
CA LEU A 5 -9.06 2.88 0.20
C LEU A 5 -7.92 3.90 0.17
N SER A 6 -7.21 4.10 1.28
CA SER A 6 -6.09 5.04 1.36
C SER A 6 -4.92 4.57 0.51
N ILE A 7 -4.57 3.27 0.59
CA ILE A 7 -3.55 2.63 -0.25
C ILE A 7 -3.91 2.74 -1.73
N MET A 8 -5.16 2.42 -2.11
CA MET A 8 -5.60 2.51 -3.51
C MET A 8 -5.53 3.94 -4.06
N LYS A 9 -5.86 4.95 -3.23
CA LYS A 9 -5.74 6.35 -3.64
C LYS A 9 -4.29 6.76 -3.88
N VAL A 10 -3.35 6.27 -3.08
CA VAL A 10 -1.91 6.54 -3.32
C VAL A 10 -1.50 5.96 -4.67
N LEU A 11 -1.88 4.71 -4.96
CA LEU A 11 -1.60 4.11 -6.27
C LEU A 11 -2.20 4.93 -7.43
N ASP A 12 -3.44 5.38 -7.30
CA ASP A 12 -4.09 6.21 -8.31
C ASP A 12 -3.37 7.57 -8.50
N GLU A 13 -2.95 8.20 -7.41
CA GLU A 13 -2.15 9.45 -7.42
C GLU A 13 -0.78 9.26 -8.08
N MET A 14 -0.19 8.07 -7.98
CA MET A 14 1.04 7.69 -8.69
C MET A 14 0.82 7.33 -10.17
N GLY A 15 -0.43 7.39 -10.67
CA GLY A 15 -0.79 6.99 -12.04
C GLY A 15 -0.91 5.47 -12.24
N ILE A 16 -0.99 4.71 -11.16
CA ILE A 16 -1.15 3.25 -11.15
C ILE A 16 -2.64 2.94 -11.03
N TYR A 17 -3.28 2.83 -12.18
CA TYR A 17 -4.72 2.59 -12.25
C TYR A 17 -5.08 1.16 -11.86
N THR A 18 -5.92 1.05 -10.84
CA THR A 18 -6.44 -0.21 -10.29
C THR A 18 -7.88 -0.47 -10.73
N THR A 19 -8.25 0.02 -11.92
CA THR A 19 -9.65 0.13 -12.38
C THR A 19 -10.38 -1.21 -12.52
N ASP A 20 -9.64 -2.29 -12.74
CA ASP A 20 -10.18 -3.65 -12.83
C ASP A 20 -10.23 -4.38 -11.47
N ILE A 21 -9.83 -3.71 -10.40
CA ILE A 21 -9.71 -4.36 -9.10
C ILE A 21 -11.01 -4.29 -8.31
N ASN A 22 -11.59 -5.47 -8.09
CA ASN A 22 -12.65 -5.65 -7.13
C ASN A 22 -12.10 -5.42 -5.71
N LEU A 23 -12.48 -4.30 -5.08
CA LEU A 23 -12.09 -3.97 -3.70
C LEU A 23 -12.54 -5.01 -2.66
N LYS A 24 -13.39 -5.99 -3.02
CA LYS A 24 -13.75 -7.10 -2.15
C LYS A 24 -12.72 -8.24 -2.17
N GLU A 25 -11.89 -8.30 -3.20
CA GLU A 25 -10.87 -9.33 -3.36
C GLU A 25 -9.56 -8.90 -2.70
N ASP A 26 -8.72 -9.90 -2.40
CA ASP A 26 -7.35 -9.62 -1.97
C ASP A 26 -6.47 -9.41 -3.19
N ILE A 27 -5.64 -8.38 -3.13
CA ILE A 27 -4.89 -7.88 -4.29
C ILE A 27 -3.41 -8.10 -4.02
N ASP A 28 -2.72 -8.63 -5.02
CA ASP A 28 -1.28 -8.66 -5.03
C ASP A 28 -0.70 -7.34 -5.53
N LEU A 29 -0.21 -6.49 -4.61
CA LEU A 29 0.33 -5.18 -4.95
C LEU A 29 1.67 -5.29 -5.69
N THR A 30 2.38 -6.42 -5.58
CA THR A 30 3.65 -6.62 -6.30
C THR A 30 3.45 -6.61 -7.80
N LYS A 31 2.25 -6.94 -8.29
CA LYS A 31 1.92 -6.84 -9.73
C LYS A 31 1.91 -5.40 -10.25
N TYR A 32 1.84 -4.42 -9.36
CA TYR A 32 1.71 -3.00 -9.68
C TYR A 32 2.95 -2.19 -9.27
N ILE A 33 3.54 -2.51 -8.10
CA ILE A 33 4.61 -1.70 -7.47
C ILE A 33 5.82 -2.54 -7.04
N ALA A 34 6.19 -3.59 -7.78
CA ALA A 34 7.37 -4.42 -7.45
C ALA A 34 8.73 -3.76 -7.78
N ASP A 35 8.75 -2.74 -8.65
CA ASP A 35 10.00 -2.00 -8.89
C ASP A 35 10.44 -1.26 -7.63
N SER A 36 11.73 -1.33 -7.30
CA SER A 36 12.26 -0.80 -6.04
C SER A 36 12.01 0.70 -5.88
N ILE A 37 12.05 1.48 -6.96
CA ILE A 37 11.83 2.92 -6.90
C ILE A 37 10.34 3.20 -6.70
N MET A 38 9.47 2.49 -7.44
CA MET A 38 8.03 2.63 -7.27
C MET A 38 7.56 2.21 -5.87
N PHE A 39 8.12 1.13 -5.33
CA PHE A 39 7.81 0.67 -3.98
C PHE A 39 8.18 1.71 -2.92
N ILE A 40 9.39 2.27 -2.99
CA ILE A 40 9.83 3.30 -2.04
C ILE A 40 8.97 4.56 -2.19
N SER A 41 8.66 4.99 -3.41
CA SER A 41 7.79 6.16 -3.65
C SER A 41 6.39 5.94 -3.07
N PHE A 42 5.82 4.75 -3.27
CA PHE A 42 4.53 4.36 -2.70
C PHE A 42 4.53 4.41 -1.16
N VAL A 43 5.59 3.90 -0.53
CA VAL A 43 5.74 3.92 0.94
C VAL A 43 5.77 5.36 1.44
N VAL A 44 6.60 6.22 0.85
CA VAL A 44 6.73 7.62 1.26
C VAL A 44 5.40 8.37 1.12
N ASP A 45 4.72 8.23 -0.02
CA ASP A 45 3.43 8.89 -0.25
C ASP A 45 2.35 8.38 0.74
N LEU A 46 2.40 7.10 1.11
CA LEU A 46 1.50 6.51 2.08
C LEU A 46 1.76 7.03 3.51
N GLU A 47 3.02 7.13 3.92
CA GLU A 47 3.45 7.72 5.19
C GLU A 47 2.97 9.18 5.31
N GLU A 48 3.19 9.99 4.29
CA GLU A 48 2.73 11.38 4.25
C GLU A 48 1.21 11.50 4.36
N LYS A 49 0.48 10.64 3.63
CA LYS A 49 -0.99 10.65 3.62
C LYS A 49 -1.60 10.21 4.94
N LEU A 50 -1.02 9.20 5.57
CA LEU A 50 -1.50 8.63 6.84
C LEU A 50 -0.91 9.34 8.07
N LYS A 51 0.12 10.16 7.87
CA LYS A 51 0.92 10.81 8.93
C LYS A 51 1.50 9.80 9.92
N ILE A 52 2.09 8.73 9.38
CA ILE A 52 2.76 7.66 10.13
C ILE A 52 4.19 7.47 9.64
N GLU A 53 4.96 6.69 10.39
CA GLU A 53 6.25 6.16 9.97
C GLU A 53 6.12 4.63 9.89
N ILE A 54 6.47 4.05 8.75
CA ILE A 54 6.40 2.60 8.51
C ILE A 54 7.77 2.01 8.86
N PRO A 55 7.83 1.10 9.85
CA PRO A 55 9.08 0.43 10.23
C PRO A 55 9.76 -0.28 9.05
N ASP A 56 11.09 -0.21 8.98
CA ASP A 56 11.92 -0.86 7.96
C ASP A 56 11.62 -2.36 7.79
N GLU A 57 11.23 -3.04 8.87
CA GLU A 57 10.84 -4.46 8.85
C GLU A 57 9.63 -4.74 7.96
N LEU A 58 8.74 -3.74 7.82
CA LEU A 58 7.58 -3.78 6.96
C LEU A 58 7.90 -3.35 5.52
N LEU A 59 9.03 -2.68 5.28
CA LEU A 59 9.49 -2.19 3.97
C LEU A 59 10.14 -3.27 3.11
N GLN A 60 9.42 -4.40 2.95
CA GLN A 60 9.86 -5.50 2.10
C GLN A 60 8.77 -5.80 1.08
N VAL A 61 9.17 -6.02 -0.19
CA VAL A 61 8.26 -6.34 -1.29
C VAL A 61 7.36 -7.54 -0.96
N LYS A 62 7.85 -8.51 -0.18
CA LYS A 62 7.06 -9.66 0.26
C LYS A 62 5.85 -9.29 1.14
N ASN A 63 5.91 -8.15 1.84
CA ASN A 63 4.88 -7.71 2.77
C ASN A 63 3.70 -7.02 2.06
N ILE A 64 3.84 -6.71 0.77
CA ILE A 64 2.80 -6.09 -0.06
C ILE A 64 2.15 -7.07 -1.04
N VAL A 65 2.44 -8.37 -0.95
CA VAL A 65 1.81 -9.43 -1.77
C VAL A 65 0.30 -9.56 -1.51
N SER A 66 -0.19 -9.04 -0.39
CA SER A 66 -1.61 -9.02 -0.05
C SER A 66 -1.98 -7.62 0.42
N LEU A 67 -2.88 -6.94 -0.29
CA LEU A 67 -3.45 -5.68 0.15
C LEU A 67 -4.08 -5.82 1.53
N ASN A 68 -4.81 -6.91 1.78
CA ASN A 68 -5.43 -7.12 3.08
C ASN A 68 -4.38 -7.26 4.18
N GLY A 69 -3.35 -8.07 3.94
CA GLY A 69 -2.23 -8.25 4.87
C GLY A 69 -1.54 -6.92 5.17
N PHE A 70 -1.17 -6.19 4.12
CA PHE A 70 -0.50 -4.91 4.26
C PHE A 70 -1.39 -3.87 4.96
N ALA A 71 -2.65 -3.74 4.57
CA ALA A 71 -3.59 -2.82 5.20
C ALA A 71 -3.80 -3.12 6.69
N ASN A 72 -3.85 -4.40 7.08
CA ASN A 72 -3.91 -4.80 8.48
C ASN A 72 -2.65 -4.42 9.25
N SER A 73 -1.46 -4.62 8.66
CA SER A 73 -0.20 -4.18 9.27
C SER A 73 -0.16 -2.67 9.51
N ILE A 74 -0.62 -1.88 8.54
CA ILE A 74 -0.68 -0.42 8.66
C ILE A 74 -1.74 0.01 9.68
N GLU A 75 -2.90 -0.67 9.75
CA GLU A 75 -3.92 -0.37 10.75
C GLU A 75 -3.40 -0.53 12.19
N LEU A 76 -2.49 -1.48 12.42
CA LEU A 76 -1.85 -1.68 13.73
C LEU A 76 -0.91 -0.55 14.14
N LEU A 77 -0.40 0.25 13.19
CA LEU A 77 0.47 1.40 13.47
C LEU A 77 -0.32 2.66 13.83
N ILE A 78 -1.61 2.71 13.47
CA ILE A 78 -2.47 3.89 13.65
C ILE A 78 -3.32 3.77 14.93
N LYS A 79 -3.38 2.58 15.53
CA LYS A 79 -4.08 2.31 16.81
C LYS A 79 -3.21 2.65 18.01
#